data_AF-A0A3N0WYA8-F1
#
_entry.id   AF-A0A3N0WYA8-F1
#
_cell.length_a   1.000
_cell.length_b   1.000
_cell.length_c   1.000
_cell.angle_alpha   90.00
_cell.angle_beta   90.00
_cell.angle_gamma   90.00
#
_symmetry.space_group_name_H-M   'P 1'
#
loop_
_entity.id
_entity.type
_entity.pdbx_description
1 polymer ?
#
loop_
_entity_poly.entity_id
_entity_poly.type
_entity_poly.pdbx_seq_one_letter_code
_entity_poly.pdbx_strand_id
1 'polypeptide(L)'
;MWLTFLTTNFILAEVISINFYEKVMKLILVILIFSFATFSGQIKFKSNFTVTNSPLQLKNLGESTHNFYYKVTFSNDKDSSIKREALCILQMGENVSKFFDFNQLRKDSVIQKYNHKNILNAREVEEILNIKVDWSTEIVKNSEHMVVQDKFRDLYQFQEKKPKFIWKLEEGSKEILNYICNKATVEFAGRTYTAWYSKEIPFQNGPYKFDGLPGLILEIHDATKAFHFEAIAIDQRPLPIYLRSDKKIFMVSKEKFRSVQLSYFENPGFFHGQAFSADGQELQKTSKKLPYNLIELE
;
A
#
# COMPACT_ATOMS: atom_id res chain seq x y z
N MET A 1 0.71 73.80 -4.86
CA MET A 1 -0.45 72.89 -4.80
C MET A 1 -0.56 71.94 -6.01
N TRP A 2 0.09 72.22 -7.15
CA TRP A 2 0.04 71.34 -8.34
C TRP A 2 1.09 70.22 -8.38
N LEU A 3 2.26 70.39 -7.74
CA LEU A 3 3.30 69.34 -7.71
C LEU A 3 2.97 68.14 -6.80
N THR A 4 2.16 68.32 -5.76
CA THR A 4 1.79 67.25 -4.82
C THR A 4 0.72 66.31 -5.36
N PHE A 5 -0.07 66.75 -6.35
CA PHE A 5 -1.12 65.94 -7.01
C PHE A 5 -0.54 64.99 -8.07
N LEU A 6 0.54 65.38 -8.75
CA LEU A 6 1.20 64.54 -9.76
C LEU A 6 1.96 63.38 -9.13
N THR A 7 2.61 63.60 -7.98
CA THR A 7 3.36 62.55 -7.27
C THR A 7 2.46 61.51 -6.61
N THR A 8 1.30 61.91 -6.07
CA THR A 8 0.33 60.99 -5.46
C THR A 8 -0.36 60.10 -6.49
N ASN A 9 -0.71 60.62 -7.65
CA ASN A 9 -1.30 59.82 -8.74
C ASN A 9 -0.29 58.83 -9.36
N PHE A 10 1.00 59.18 -9.40
CA PHE A 10 2.04 58.29 -9.91
C PHE A 10 2.27 57.09 -8.96
N ILE A 11 2.31 57.35 -7.65
CA ILE A 11 2.47 56.30 -6.62
C ILE A 11 1.24 55.38 -6.60
N LEU A 12 0.03 55.92 -6.74
CA LEU A 12 -1.20 55.12 -6.82
C LEU A 12 -1.22 54.21 -8.05
N ALA A 13 -0.76 54.70 -9.22
CA ALA A 13 -0.68 53.90 -10.43
C ALA A 13 0.37 52.77 -10.33
N GLU A 14 1.53 53.03 -9.71
CA GLU A 14 2.54 51.99 -9.43
C GLU A 14 2.03 50.94 -8.45
N VAL A 15 1.37 51.33 -7.35
CA VAL A 15 0.84 50.40 -6.35
C VAL A 15 -0.29 49.53 -6.92
N ILE A 16 -1.13 50.07 -7.81
CA ILE A 16 -2.18 49.31 -8.51
C ILE A 16 -1.54 48.33 -9.50
N SER A 17 -0.51 48.76 -10.25
CA SER A 17 0.23 47.92 -11.20
C SER A 17 0.93 46.74 -10.51
N ILE A 18 1.59 46.98 -9.37
CA ILE A 18 2.27 45.95 -8.56
C ILE A 18 1.25 44.94 -8.00
N ASN A 19 0.12 45.39 -7.46
CA ASN A 19 -0.93 44.51 -6.96
C ASN A 19 -1.60 43.69 -8.06
N PHE A 20 -1.73 44.26 -9.27
CA PHE A 20 -2.23 43.54 -10.43
C PHE A 20 -1.24 42.46 -10.88
N TYR A 21 0.05 42.79 -10.95
CA TYR A 21 1.10 41.83 -11.32
C TYR A 21 1.22 40.69 -10.30
N GLU A 22 1.14 40.98 -8.99
CA GLU A 22 1.10 39.96 -7.95
C GLU A 22 -0.11 39.01 -8.10
N LYS A 23 -1.31 39.55 -8.35
CA LYS A 23 -2.51 38.73 -8.56
C LYS A 23 -2.42 37.88 -9.81
N VAL A 24 -1.88 38.42 -10.90
CA VAL A 24 -1.65 37.70 -12.16
C VAL A 24 -0.60 36.62 -11.97
N MET A 25 0.51 36.88 -11.25
CA MET A 25 1.54 35.88 -10.95
C MET A 25 1.03 34.78 -10.02
N LYS A 26 0.22 35.10 -8.99
CA LYS A 26 -0.45 34.10 -8.13
C LYS A 26 -1.45 33.25 -8.92
N LEU A 27 -2.19 33.84 -9.85
CA LEU A 27 -3.12 33.12 -10.74
C LEU A 27 -2.38 32.20 -11.72
N ILE A 28 -1.27 32.66 -12.32
CA ILE A 28 -0.40 31.85 -13.18
C ILE A 28 0.23 30.70 -12.37
N LEU A 29 0.63 30.94 -11.11
CA LEU A 29 1.14 29.88 -10.23
C LEU A 29 0.06 28.83 -9.92
N VAL A 30 -1.18 29.25 -9.65
CA VAL A 30 -2.31 28.33 -9.40
C VAL A 30 -2.66 27.51 -10.66
N ILE A 31 -2.61 28.13 -11.84
CA ILE A 31 -2.81 27.43 -13.13
C ILE A 31 -1.66 26.48 -13.42
N LEU A 32 -0.40 26.85 -13.10
CA LEU A 32 0.76 25.97 -13.26
C LEU A 32 0.71 24.77 -12.29
N ILE A 33 0.25 24.99 -11.05
CA ILE A 33 0.00 23.92 -10.05
C ILE A 33 -1.13 22.99 -10.53
N PHE A 34 -2.18 23.52 -11.18
CA PHE A 34 -3.24 22.71 -11.81
C PHE A 34 -2.81 22.03 -13.13
N SER A 35 -1.78 22.55 -13.81
CA SER A 35 -1.25 21.99 -15.06
C SER A 35 -0.28 20.82 -14.84
N PHE A 36 0.13 20.56 -13.61
CA PHE A 36 0.52 19.20 -13.19
C PHE A 36 -0.74 18.34 -13.05
N ALA A 37 -1.54 18.27 -14.13
CA ALA A 37 -2.39 17.13 -14.37
C ALA A 37 -1.43 15.94 -14.45
N THR A 38 -1.32 15.21 -13.36
CA THR A 38 -0.67 13.92 -13.36
C THR A 38 -1.37 13.12 -14.44
N PHE A 39 -0.66 12.86 -15.54
CA PHE A 39 -1.13 11.93 -16.55
C PHE A 39 -1.12 10.56 -15.90
N SER A 40 -2.14 10.26 -15.10
CA SER A 40 -2.41 8.91 -14.66
C SER A 40 -2.89 8.18 -15.92
N GLY A 41 -1.95 7.64 -16.69
CA GLY A 41 -2.26 6.86 -17.88
C GLY A 41 -3.28 5.79 -17.50
N GLN A 42 -4.51 5.93 -18.01
CA GLN A 42 -5.53 4.91 -17.85
C GLN A 42 -5.24 3.80 -18.85
N ILE A 43 -5.27 2.56 -18.39
CA ILE A 43 -5.16 1.41 -19.28
C ILE A 43 -6.41 1.41 -20.16
N LYS A 44 -6.23 1.38 -21.48
CA LYS A 44 -7.31 1.26 -22.46
C LYS A 44 -7.03 0.07 -23.36
N PHE A 45 -7.99 -0.85 -23.46
CA PHE A 45 -7.96 -1.97 -24.38
C PHE A 45 -8.75 -1.63 -25.64
N LYS A 46 -8.48 -2.37 -26.72
CA LYS A 46 -9.33 -2.33 -27.92
C LYS A 46 -10.73 -2.84 -27.55
N SER A 47 -11.76 -2.29 -28.18
CA SER A 47 -13.16 -2.62 -27.86
C SER A 47 -13.52 -4.09 -28.06
N ASN A 48 -12.81 -4.82 -28.91
CA ASN A 48 -13.00 -6.24 -29.16
C ASN A 48 -12.25 -7.16 -28.16
N PHE A 49 -11.55 -6.60 -27.18
CA PHE A 49 -10.87 -7.38 -26.14
C PHE A 49 -11.88 -8.09 -25.24
N THR A 50 -11.66 -9.38 -25.02
CA THR A 50 -12.43 -10.19 -24.09
C THR A 50 -11.52 -11.15 -23.34
N VAL A 51 -11.84 -11.43 -22.07
CA VAL A 51 -11.14 -12.43 -21.25
C VAL A 51 -12.14 -13.30 -20.51
N THR A 52 -11.80 -14.57 -20.29
CA THR A 52 -12.61 -15.46 -19.45
C THR A 52 -12.57 -14.99 -18.00
N ASN A 53 -13.75 -14.85 -17.41
CA ASN A 53 -13.87 -14.50 -16.00
C ASN A 53 -13.69 -15.74 -15.12
N SER A 54 -13.17 -15.57 -13.92
CA SER A 54 -13.19 -16.57 -12.87
C SER A 54 -13.87 -15.96 -11.65
N PRO A 55 -15.05 -16.47 -11.23
CA PRO A 55 -15.79 -15.89 -10.11
C PRO A 55 -14.94 -15.84 -8.84
N LEU A 56 -14.94 -14.68 -8.18
CA LEU A 56 -14.25 -14.48 -6.90
C LEU A 56 -14.96 -15.25 -5.80
N GLN A 57 -14.21 -16.08 -5.08
CA GLN A 57 -14.69 -16.85 -3.94
C GLN A 57 -14.09 -16.29 -2.65
N LEU A 58 -14.95 -16.08 -1.65
CA LEU A 58 -14.55 -15.52 -0.36
C LEU A 58 -14.93 -16.47 0.77
N LYS A 59 -13.97 -16.71 1.67
CA LYS A 59 -14.19 -17.34 2.96
C LYS A 59 -14.48 -16.27 4.00
N ASN A 60 -15.70 -16.26 4.54
CA ASN A 60 -16.07 -15.38 5.65
C ASN A 60 -15.32 -15.78 6.93
N LEU A 61 -14.80 -14.81 7.66
CA LEU A 61 -14.06 -14.96 8.92
C LEU A 61 -14.69 -14.18 10.09
N GLY A 62 -15.79 -13.46 9.84
CA GLY A 62 -16.50 -12.65 10.83
C GLY A 62 -16.63 -11.19 10.40
N GLU A 63 -16.84 -10.31 11.37
CA GLU A 63 -16.93 -8.87 11.18
C GLU A 63 -15.94 -8.14 12.09
N SER A 64 -15.48 -6.97 11.65
CA SER A 64 -14.63 -6.11 12.46
C SER A 64 -15.46 -5.32 13.47
N THR A 65 -14.91 -5.14 14.65
CA THR A 65 -15.41 -4.22 15.68
C THR A 65 -14.70 -2.88 15.62
N HIS A 66 -13.44 -2.88 15.17
CA HIS A 66 -12.58 -1.71 15.01
C HIS A 66 -11.76 -1.82 13.74
N ASN A 67 -11.52 -0.69 13.09
CA ASN A 67 -10.67 -0.57 11.92
C ASN A 67 -9.62 0.52 12.16
N PHE A 68 -8.36 0.16 11.98
CA PHE A 68 -7.22 1.07 12.11
C PHE A 68 -6.59 1.25 10.74
N TYR A 69 -6.53 2.47 10.24
CA TYR A 69 -6.00 2.78 8.92
C TYR A 69 -4.57 3.25 9.04
N TYR A 70 -3.69 2.69 8.23
CA TYR A 70 -2.26 2.97 8.23
C TYR A 70 -1.83 3.56 6.89
N LYS A 71 -1.08 4.66 6.93
CA LYS A 71 -0.21 5.04 5.83
C LYS A 71 1.02 4.14 5.89
N VAL A 72 1.25 3.37 4.83
CA VAL A 72 2.40 2.48 4.69
C VAL A 72 3.33 3.05 3.65
N THR A 73 4.51 3.49 4.07
CA THR A 73 5.57 3.97 3.20
C THR A 73 6.63 2.88 3.08
N PHE A 74 6.93 2.44 1.86
CA PHE A 74 7.83 1.31 1.64
C PHE A 74 8.71 1.47 0.41
N SER A 75 9.92 0.90 0.46
CA SER A 75 10.81 0.79 -0.70
C SER A 75 11.19 -0.67 -0.95
N ASN A 76 10.96 -1.13 -2.18
CA ASN A 76 11.40 -2.45 -2.64
C ASN A 76 12.85 -2.44 -3.14
N ASP A 77 13.52 -1.29 -3.07
CA ASP A 77 14.91 -1.09 -3.44
C ASP A 77 15.65 -0.43 -2.28
N LYS A 78 16.72 -1.07 -1.79
CA LYS A 78 17.49 -0.58 -0.63
C LYS A 78 18.19 0.74 -0.93
N ASP A 79 18.56 0.96 -2.20
CA ASP A 79 19.38 2.10 -2.62
C ASP A 79 18.53 3.24 -3.20
N SER A 80 17.23 3.02 -3.37
CA SER A 80 16.31 4.01 -3.91
C SER A 80 15.84 5.01 -2.84
N SER A 81 15.91 6.29 -3.17
CA SER A 81 15.24 7.35 -2.40
C SER A 81 13.73 7.41 -2.66
N ILE A 82 13.24 6.74 -3.71
CA ILE A 82 11.83 6.72 -4.08
C ILE A 82 11.11 5.68 -3.24
N LYS A 83 10.16 6.13 -2.42
CA LYS A 83 9.27 5.28 -1.65
C LYS A 83 7.89 5.25 -2.27
N ARG A 84 7.24 4.09 -2.19
CA ARG A 84 5.83 3.91 -2.50
C ARG A 84 5.01 4.15 -1.25
N GLU A 85 3.76 4.53 -1.45
CA GLU A 85 2.79 4.69 -0.37
C GLU A 85 1.58 3.80 -0.64
N ALA A 86 1.04 3.19 0.39
CA ALA A 86 -0.21 2.46 0.38
C ALA A 86 -1.06 2.87 1.57
N LEU A 87 -2.38 2.86 1.40
CA LEU A 87 -3.33 2.95 2.50
C LEU A 87 -3.71 1.53 2.89
N CYS A 88 -3.29 1.09 4.07
CA CYS A 88 -3.65 -0.22 4.61
C CYS A 88 -4.68 -0.10 5.73
N ILE A 89 -5.38 -1.19 6.01
CA ILE A 89 -6.35 -1.31 7.09
C ILE A 89 -6.02 -2.54 7.94
N LEU A 90 -6.04 -2.37 9.26
CA LEU A 90 -6.09 -3.44 10.25
C LEU A 90 -7.53 -3.56 10.75
N GLN A 91 -8.22 -4.61 10.34
CA GLN A 91 -9.53 -4.98 10.86
C GLN A 91 -9.36 -5.83 12.12
N MET A 92 -10.01 -5.45 13.22
CA MET A 92 -10.03 -6.21 14.47
C MET A 92 -11.40 -6.87 14.66
N GLY A 93 -11.48 -8.18 14.49
CA GLY A 93 -12.65 -8.99 14.82
C GLY A 93 -12.53 -9.61 16.21
N GLU A 94 -13.50 -10.46 16.56
CA GLU A 94 -13.55 -11.15 17.87
C GLU A 94 -12.36 -12.10 18.07
N ASN A 95 -12.08 -12.95 17.08
CA ASN A 95 -11.07 -14.01 17.18
C ASN A 95 -9.94 -13.87 16.14
N VAL A 96 -10.06 -12.91 15.23
CA VAL A 96 -9.14 -12.70 14.12
C VAL A 96 -8.84 -11.22 13.94
N SER A 97 -7.66 -10.93 13.41
CA SER A 97 -7.32 -9.61 12.86
C SER A 97 -6.84 -9.77 11.43
N LYS A 98 -7.14 -8.79 10.57
CA LYS A 98 -6.71 -8.79 9.16
C LYS A 98 -6.03 -7.50 8.80
N PHE A 99 -4.78 -7.56 8.32
CA PHE A 99 -4.04 -6.43 7.80
C PHE A 99 -3.83 -6.55 6.29
N PHE A 100 -4.20 -5.52 5.52
CA PHE A 100 -4.12 -5.53 4.05
C PHE A 100 -4.30 -4.12 3.45
N ASP A 101 -4.10 -3.98 2.14
CA ASP A 101 -4.37 -2.74 1.40
C ASP A 101 -5.87 -2.42 1.36
N PHE A 102 -6.25 -1.20 1.68
CA PHE A 102 -7.64 -0.76 1.70
C PHE A 102 -8.31 -0.80 0.32
N ASN A 103 -7.58 -0.52 -0.77
CA ASN A 103 -8.13 -0.58 -2.13
C ASN A 103 -8.49 -2.01 -2.55
N GLN A 104 -7.99 -3.03 -1.85
CA GLN A 104 -8.39 -4.41 -2.08
C GLN A 104 -9.89 -4.63 -1.82
N LEU A 105 -10.49 -3.96 -0.83
CA LEU A 105 -11.94 -4.00 -0.59
C LEU A 105 -12.71 -3.47 -1.80
N ARG A 106 -12.26 -2.34 -2.37
CA ARG A 106 -12.86 -1.71 -3.55
C ARG A 106 -12.73 -2.63 -4.76
N LYS A 107 -11.54 -3.20 -4.94
CA LYS A 107 -11.25 -4.12 -6.05
C LYS A 107 -12.11 -5.38 -5.98
N ASP A 108 -12.24 -5.99 -4.80
CA ASP A 108 -13.08 -7.16 -4.60
C ASP A 108 -14.56 -6.86 -4.87
N SER A 109 -15.05 -5.71 -4.44
CA SER A 109 -16.42 -5.27 -4.71
C SER A 109 -16.70 -5.15 -6.22
N VAL A 110 -15.77 -4.55 -6.99
CA VAL A 110 -15.88 -4.47 -8.44
C VAL A 110 -15.79 -5.84 -9.11
N ILE A 111 -14.91 -6.75 -8.64
CA ILE A 111 -14.84 -8.11 -9.18
C ILE A 111 -16.14 -8.88 -8.91
N GLN A 112 -16.69 -8.81 -7.69
CA GLN A 112 -17.94 -9.46 -7.32
C GLN A 112 -19.12 -9.02 -8.18
N LYS A 113 -19.21 -7.72 -8.52
CA LYS A 113 -20.21 -7.18 -9.45
C LYS A 113 -20.26 -7.97 -10.76
N TYR A 114 -19.13 -8.51 -11.22
CA TYR A 114 -19.02 -9.27 -12.46
C TYR A 114 -19.00 -10.79 -12.30
N ASN A 115 -19.14 -11.34 -11.08
CA ASN A 115 -19.10 -12.79 -10.84
C ASN A 115 -20.13 -13.60 -11.65
N HIS A 116 -21.27 -12.97 -12.01
CA HIS A 116 -22.32 -13.59 -12.82
C HIS A 116 -21.96 -13.72 -14.32
N LYS A 117 -20.87 -13.10 -14.77
CA LYS A 117 -20.42 -13.13 -16.17
C LYS A 117 -19.31 -14.15 -16.36
N ASN A 118 -19.37 -14.92 -17.45
CA ASN A 118 -18.32 -15.86 -17.85
C ASN A 118 -17.20 -15.20 -18.66
N ILE A 119 -17.49 -14.07 -19.32
CA ILE A 119 -16.55 -13.32 -20.17
C ILE A 119 -16.64 -11.85 -19.76
N LEU A 120 -15.50 -11.21 -19.59
CA LEU A 120 -15.37 -9.77 -19.37
C LEU A 120 -14.92 -9.08 -20.66
N ASN A 121 -15.50 -7.92 -20.95
CA ASN A 121 -15.05 -7.05 -22.04
C ASN A 121 -13.97 -6.05 -21.56
N ALA A 122 -13.42 -5.29 -22.51
CA ALA A 122 -12.44 -4.23 -22.27
C ALA A 122 -12.79 -3.32 -21.07
N ARG A 123 -13.99 -2.72 -21.08
CA ARG A 123 -14.41 -1.77 -20.04
C ARG A 123 -14.42 -2.40 -18.65
N GLU A 124 -14.88 -3.62 -18.52
CA GLU A 124 -15.00 -4.31 -17.22
C GLU A 124 -13.62 -4.66 -16.66
N VAL A 125 -12.70 -5.07 -17.53
CA VAL A 125 -11.30 -5.29 -17.16
C VAL A 125 -10.61 -3.98 -16.80
N GLU A 126 -10.87 -2.89 -17.52
CA GLU A 126 -10.38 -1.55 -17.18
C GLU A 126 -10.89 -1.09 -15.82
N GLU A 127 -12.19 -1.26 -15.52
CA GLU A 127 -12.78 -0.93 -14.21
C GLU A 127 -12.04 -1.65 -13.07
N ILE A 128 -11.68 -2.93 -13.26
CA ILE A 128 -10.92 -3.71 -12.27
C ILE A 128 -9.45 -3.26 -12.17
N LEU A 129 -8.79 -3.03 -13.31
CA LEU A 129 -7.36 -2.71 -13.37
C LEU A 129 -7.04 -1.27 -12.96
N ASN A 130 -8.01 -0.35 -13.08
CA ASN A 130 -7.86 1.02 -12.62
C ASN A 130 -7.81 1.14 -11.09
N ILE A 131 -8.20 0.09 -10.35
CA ILE A 131 -8.04 0.03 -8.90
C ILE A 131 -6.65 -0.54 -8.58
N LYS A 132 -5.74 0.37 -8.21
CA LYS A 132 -4.39 0.05 -7.80
C LYS A 132 -4.39 -0.43 -6.35
N VAL A 133 -3.79 -1.60 -6.16
CA VAL A 133 -3.47 -2.18 -4.85
C VAL A 133 -1.96 -2.10 -4.75
N ASP A 134 -1.48 -1.26 -3.86
CA ASP A 134 -0.06 -0.91 -3.78
C ASP A 134 0.67 -1.86 -2.85
N TRP A 135 0.01 -2.29 -1.77
CA TRP A 135 0.49 -3.29 -0.83
C TRP A 135 -0.05 -4.68 -1.16
N SER A 136 0.84 -5.61 -1.51
CA SER A 136 0.45 -6.93 -2.05
C SER A 136 0.08 -7.97 -1.00
N THR A 137 0.45 -7.76 0.27
CA THR A 137 0.36 -8.78 1.32
C THR A 137 -0.89 -8.58 2.18
N GLU A 138 -1.74 -9.60 2.27
CA GLU A 138 -2.82 -9.72 3.25
C GLU A 138 -2.41 -10.72 4.35
N ILE A 139 -2.64 -10.35 5.61
CA ILE A 139 -2.29 -11.20 6.76
C ILE A 139 -3.52 -11.31 7.66
N VAL A 140 -3.97 -12.54 7.88
CA VAL A 140 -4.99 -12.88 8.88
C VAL A 140 -4.29 -13.53 10.07
N LYS A 141 -4.39 -12.94 11.26
CA LYS A 141 -3.83 -13.47 12.52
C LYS A 141 -4.95 -13.96 13.42
N ASN A 142 -4.74 -15.12 14.05
CA ASN A 142 -5.49 -15.56 15.22
C ASN A 142 -4.55 -15.68 16.44
N SER A 143 -4.97 -16.37 17.50
CA SER A 143 -4.16 -16.52 18.72
C SER A 143 -2.82 -17.23 18.50
N GLU A 144 -2.74 -18.20 17.60
CA GLU A 144 -1.58 -19.11 17.46
C GLU A 144 -0.90 -19.06 16.09
N HIS A 145 -1.66 -18.76 15.05
CA HIS A 145 -1.26 -18.88 13.65
C HIS A 145 -1.59 -17.61 12.87
N MET A 146 -0.95 -17.50 11.70
CA MET A 146 -1.35 -16.54 10.69
C MET A 146 -1.40 -17.17 9.31
N VAL A 147 -2.34 -16.71 8.51
CA VAL A 147 -2.46 -17.01 7.09
C VAL A 147 -2.02 -15.78 6.32
N VAL A 148 -1.07 -15.96 5.42
CA VAL A 148 -0.54 -14.91 4.55
C VAL A 148 -1.00 -15.18 3.13
N GLN A 149 -1.59 -14.17 2.49
CA GLN A 149 -1.80 -14.13 1.05
C GLN A 149 -0.94 -13.03 0.46
N ASP A 150 -0.19 -13.33 -0.60
CA ASP A 150 0.65 -12.33 -1.26
C ASP A 150 0.40 -12.34 -2.77
N LYS A 151 -0.02 -11.17 -3.28
CA LYS A 151 -0.19 -10.95 -4.71
C LYS A 151 1.14 -10.49 -5.33
N PHE A 152 1.99 -11.45 -5.61
CA PHE A 152 3.21 -11.24 -6.40
C PHE A 152 2.87 -11.29 -7.90
N ARG A 153 3.31 -12.34 -8.62
CA ARG A 153 2.87 -12.62 -10.00
C ARG A 153 1.47 -13.23 -9.98
N ASP A 154 1.33 -14.32 -9.25
CA ASP A 154 0.06 -14.96 -8.90
C ASP A 154 -0.31 -14.69 -7.44
N LEU A 155 -1.49 -15.16 -7.02
CA LEU A 155 -1.88 -15.11 -5.61
C LEU A 155 -1.35 -16.37 -4.91
N TYR A 156 -0.42 -16.19 -3.99
CA TYR A 156 0.14 -17.27 -3.17
C TYR A 156 -0.48 -17.23 -1.79
N GLN A 157 -0.64 -18.39 -1.17
CA GLN A 157 -1.07 -18.50 0.22
C GLN A 157 -0.21 -19.51 0.97
N PHE A 158 0.15 -19.15 2.19
CA PHE A 158 0.82 -20.04 3.14
C PHE A 158 0.34 -19.75 4.56
N GLN A 159 0.49 -20.73 5.45
CA GLN A 159 0.21 -20.60 6.87
C GLN A 159 1.50 -20.75 7.65
N GLU A 160 1.67 -19.95 8.68
CA GLU A 160 2.80 -20.03 9.58
C GLU A 160 2.35 -19.81 11.03
N LYS A 161 3.17 -20.25 11.98
CA LYS A 161 2.95 -19.94 13.39
C LYS A 161 3.16 -18.45 13.61
N LYS A 162 2.36 -17.84 14.47
CA LYS A 162 2.52 -16.43 14.81
C LYS A 162 3.91 -16.20 15.46
N PRO A 163 4.70 -15.22 15.00
CA PRO A 163 6.00 -14.93 15.58
C PRO A 163 5.81 -14.49 17.03
N LYS A 164 6.76 -14.84 17.90
CA LYS A 164 6.84 -14.29 19.25
C LYS A 164 7.89 -13.20 19.26
N PHE A 165 7.44 -11.95 19.37
CA PHE A 165 8.31 -10.80 19.44
C PHE A 165 8.81 -10.60 20.87
N ILE A 166 10.13 -10.54 21.04
CA ILE A 166 10.76 -10.21 22.32
C ILE A 166 11.00 -8.70 22.33
N TRP A 167 9.97 -7.95 22.70
CA TRP A 167 10.04 -6.49 22.74
C TRP A 167 10.92 -6.00 23.88
N LYS A 168 11.82 -5.08 23.57
CA LYS A 168 12.51 -4.25 24.56
C LYS A 168 11.72 -2.97 24.73
N LEU A 169 11.12 -2.78 25.90
CA LEU A 169 10.44 -1.53 26.24
C LEU A 169 11.50 -0.47 26.52
N GLU A 170 11.32 0.72 25.95
CA GLU A 170 12.29 1.81 26.05
C GLU A 170 11.62 3.07 26.59
N GLU A 171 12.43 3.97 27.16
CA GLU A 171 11.98 5.31 27.48
C GLU A 171 11.69 6.09 26.18
N GLY A 172 10.61 6.85 26.21
CA GLY A 172 10.15 7.63 25.08
C GLY A 172 8.64 7.69 25.04
N SER A 173 8.12 8.90 24.89
CA SER A 173 6.69 9.15 24.69
C SER A 173 6.50 10.00 23.45
N LYS A 174 5.43 9.74 22.71
CA LYS A 174 4.96 10.62 21.65
C LYS A 174 3.46 10.49 21.51
N GLU A 175 2.83 11.51 20.93
CA GLU A 175 1.39 11.52 20.68
C GLU A 175 1.12 11.10 19.23
N ILE A 176 0.21 10.15 19.02
CA ILE A 176 -0.28 9.73 17.68
C ILE A 176 -1.79 9.64 17.77
N LEU A 177 -2.51 10.34 16.88
CA LEU A 177 -3.98 10.39 16.89
C LEU A 177 -4.56 10.75 18.28
N ASN A 178 -3.87 11.64 19.00
CA ASN A 178 -4.18 12.06 20.37
C ASN A 178 -4.04 10.98 21.46
N TYR A 179 -3.37 9.85 21.16
CA TYR A 179 -3.03 8.82 22.13
C TYR A 179 -1.57 8.91 22.53
N ILE A 180 -1.29 8.76 23.81
CA ILE A 180 0.07 8.70 24.33
C ILE A 180 0.66 7.32 24.01
N CYS A 181 1.72 7.33 23.21
CA CYS A 181 2.43 6.15 22.76
C CYS A 181 3.75 5.99 23.52
N ASN A 182 4.03 4.76 23.92
CA ASN A 182 5.30 4.35 24.51
C ASN A 182 6.19 3.73 23.43
N LYS A 183 7.51 3.85 23.59
CA LYS A 183 8.49 3.29 22.67
C LYS A 183 8.82 1.83 23.00
N ALA A 184 9.01 1.01 21.98
CA ALA A 184 9.61 -0.32 22.09
C ALA A 184 10.46 -0.65 20.86
N THR A 185 11.43 -1.54 21.01
CA THR A 185 12.28 -2.03 19.92
C THR A 185 12.27 -3.56 19.87
N VAL A 186 12.47 -4.12 18.67
CA VAL A 186 12.59 -5.58 18.46
C VAL A 186 13.49 -5.89 17.27
N GLU A 187 14.23 -6.99 17.36
CA GLU A 187 14.91 -7.62 16.23
C GLU A 187 13.99 -8.66 15.59
N PHE A 188 13.70 -8.51 14.30
CA PHE A 188 12.84 -9.43 13.57
C PHE A 188 13.30 -9.58 12.12
N ALA A 189 13.53 -10.84 11.70
CA ALA A 189 13.85 -11.23 10.32
C ALA A 189 14.98 -10.39 9.69
N GLY A 190 16.08 -10.24 10.43
CA GLY A 190 17.27 -9.50 10.00
C GLY A 190 17.16 -7.98 10.06
N ARG A 191 16.14 -7.42 10.75
CA ARG A 191 15.94 -5.98 10.91
C ARG A 191 15.62 -5.58 12.33
N THR A 192 16.16 -4.44 12.74
CA THR A 192 15.73 -3.71 13.94
C THR A 192 14.52 -2.85 13.62
N TYR A 193 13.45 -3.02 14.40
CA TYR A 193 12.23 -2.22 14.33
C TYR A 193 12.07 -1.36 15.57
N THR A 194 11.63 -0.11 15.38
CA THR A 194 11.14 0.76 16.45
C THR A 194 9.63 0.88 16.31
N ALA A 195 8.91 0.55 17.38
CA ALA A 195 7.46 0.63 17.48
C ALA A 195 7.03 1.66 18.53
N TRP A 196 5.88 2.27 18.28
CA TRP A 196 5.20 3.18 19.18
C TRP A 196 3.78 2.68 19.39
N TYR A 197 3.45 2.36 20.64
CA TYR A 197 2.22 1.68 21.00
C TYR A 197 1.49 2.41 22.13
N SER A 198 0.15 2.40 22.10
CA SER A 198 -0.66 3.02 23.16
C SER A 198 -1.43 1.98 23.96
N LYS A 199 -1.27 2.06 25.30
CA LYS A 199 -2.02 1.26 26.28
C LYS A 199 -3.49 1.67 26.36
N GLU A 200 -3.82 2.87 25.89
CA GLU A 200 -5.19 3.41 25.88
C GLU A 200 -6.09 2.67 24.88
N ILE A 201 -5.48 2.02 23.88
CA ILE A 201 -6.16 1.13 22.94
C ILE A 201 -5.73 -0.31 23.28
N PRO A 202 -6.51 -1.06 24.07
CA PRO A 202 -6.09 -2.32 24.68
C PRO A 202 -6.09 -3.52 23.73
N PHE A 203 -5.77 -3.32 22.45
CA PHE A 203 -5.58 -4.37 21.46
C PHE A 203 -4.10 -4.70 21.33
N GLN A 204 -3.67 -5.90 21.75
CA GLN A 204 -2.30 -6.37 21.56
C GLN A 204 -2.08 -6.79 20.10
N ASN A 205 -2.06 -5.82 19.18
CA ASN A 205 -1.98 -6.04 17.74
C ASN A 205 -1.22 -4.89 17.07
N GLY A 206 -1.11 -4.94 15.74
CA GLY A 206 -0.37 -3.98 14.94
C GLY A 206 -0.42 -4.30 13.45
N PRO A 207 0.14 -3.39 12.63
CA PRO A 207 0.22 -3.58 11.19
C PRO A 207 1.14 -4.77 10.84
N TYR A 208 0.94 -5.34 9.65
CA TYR A 208 1.69 -6.50 9.19
C TYR A 208 1.61 -7.68 10.20
N LYS A 209 2.75 -8.31 10.50
CA LYS A 209 2.87 -9.42 11.45
C LYS A 209 3.02 -8.98 12.91
N PHE A 210 3.26 -7.70 13.17
CA PHE A 210 3.63 -7.22 14.50
C PHE A 210 2.46 -7.26 15.48
N ASP A 211 2.74 -7.70 16.70
CA ASP A 211 1.83 -7.72 17.83
C ASP A 211 2.59 -7.93 19.16
N GLY A 212 1.86 -8.14 20.26
CA GLY A 212 2.43 -8.57 21.54
C GLY A 212 2.93 -7.44 22.46
N LEU A 213 2.77 -6.18 22.08
CA LEU A 213 2.93 -5.05 23.00
C LEU A 213 1.65 -4.86 23.85
N PRO A 214 1.75 -4.28 25.06
CA PRO A 214 0.58 -4.01 25.89
C PRO A 214 -0.19 -2.81 25.35
N GLY A 215 -0.93 -3.02 24.26
CA GLY A 215 -1.67 -1.99 23.53
C GLY A 215 -1.41 -2.04 22.03
N LEU A 216 -2.12 -1.20 21.28
CA LEU A 216 -2.06 -1.19 19.82
C LEU A 216 -0.79 -0.48 19.34
N ILE A 217 -0.09 -1.10 18.39
CA ILE A 217 1.01 -0.46 17.65
C ILE A 217 0.41 0.57 16.68
N LEU A 218 0.58 1.85 17.00
CA LEU A 218 0.13 2.96 16.16
C LEU A 218 1.18 3.38 15.14
N GLU A 219 2.47 3.13 15.41
CA GLU A 219 3.51 3.31 14.41
C GLU A 219 4.61 2.28 14.56
N ILE A 220 5.17 1.80 13.45
CA ILE A 220 6.37 0.98 13.45
C ILE A 220 7.19 1.23 12.19
N HIS A 221 8.51 1.28 12.35
CA HIS A 221 9.42 1.39 11.22
C HIS A 221 10.72 0.63 11.45
N ASP A 222 11.36 0.20 10.36
CA ASP A 222 12.73 -0.31 10.43
C ASP A 222 13.73 0.85 10.60
N ALA A 223 14.99 0.53 10.93
CA ALA A 223 16.04 1.53 11.17
C ALA A 223 16.24 2.50 10.00
N THR A 224 16.06 2.02 8.75
CA THR A 224 16.22 2.84 7.54
C THR A 224 14.94 3.55 7.10
N LYS A 225 13.82 3.31 7.79
CA LYS A 225 12.47 3.69 7.36
C LYS A 225 12.16 3.25 5.93
N ALA A 226 12.78 2.19 5.45
CA ALA A 226 12.43 1.54 4.19
C ALA A 226 11.07 0.84 4.29
N PHE A 227 10.62 0.52 5.51
CA PHE A 227 9.25 0.13 5.81
C PHE A 227 8.78 0.95 7.02
N HIS A 228 7.75 1.77 6.82
CA HIS A 228 7.18 2.62 7.86
C HIS A 228 5.67 2.56 7.79
N PHE A 229 5.05 2.18 8.90
CA PHE A 229 3.62 2.05 9.06
C PHE A 229 3.18 3.04 10.13
N GLU A 230 2.28 3.95 9.79
CA GLU A 230 1.78 5.00 10.69
C GLU A 230 0.26 5.01 10.66
N ALA A 231 -0.38 4.87 11.82
CA ALA A 231 -1.83 4.94 11.95
C ALA A 231 -2.29 6.39 11.70
N ILE A 232 -3.26 6.55 10.79
CA ILE A 232 -3.77 7.86 10.37
C ILE A 232 -5.26 8.04 10.67
N ALA A 233 -6.00 6.97 10.93
CA ALA A 233 -7.41 7.03 11.30
C ALA A 233 -7.85 5.76 12.05
N ILE A 234 -8.94 5.89 12.80
CA ILE A 234 -9.58 4.81 13.55
C ILE A 234 -11.09 4.96 13.39
N ASP A 235 -11.79 3.86 13.13
CA ASP A 235 -13.25 3.81 13.20
C ASP A 235 -13.76 2.50 13.81
N GLN A 236 -15.04 2.49 14.17
CA GLN A 236 -15.75 1.33 14.76
C GLN A 236 -16.86 0.81 13.83
N ARG A 237 -16.79 1.12 12.53
CA ARG A 237 -17.81 0.71 11.58
C ARG A 237 -17.63 -0.77 11.25
N PRO A 238 -18.63 -1.63 11.47
CA PRO A 238 -18.50 -3.04 11.13
C PRO A 238 -18.20 -3.23 9.65
N LEU A 239 -17.17 -4.00 9.35
CA LEU A 239 -16.81 -4.44 8.01
C LEU A 239 -16.64 -5.96 7.99
N PRO A 240 -17.07 -6.66 6.93
CA PRO A 240 -16.82 -8.08 6.81
C PRO A 240 -15.31 -8.34 6.77
N ILE A 241 -14.86 -9.31 7.57
CA ILE A 241 -13.53 -9.87 7.51
C ILE A 241 -13.63 -11.15 6.70
N TYR A 242 -12.94 -11.19 5.57
CA TYR A 242 -12.93 -12.35 4.70
C TYR A 242 -11.54 -12.58 4.11
N LEU A 243 -11.31 -13.77 3.58
CA LEU A 243 -10.10 -14.11 2.83
C LEU A 243 -10.50 -14.69 1.48
N ARG A 244 -9.76 -14.38 0.42
CA ARG A 244 -10.01 -15.01 -0.89
C ARG A 244 -9.77 -16.51 -0.79
N SER A 245 -10.60 -17.29 -1.46
CA SER A 245 -10.53 -18.75 -1.50
C SER A 245 -10.67 -19.29 -2.92
N ASP A 246 -10.18 -18.52 -3.90
CA ASP A 246 -10.22 -18.89 -5.31
C ASP A 246 -9.43 -20.18 -5.57
N LYS A 247 -9.94 -21.04 -6.46
CA LYS A 247 -9.28 -22.32 -6.82
C LYS A 247 -7.88 -22.15 -7.42
N LYS A 248 -7.55 -20.97 -7.94
CA LYS A 248 -6.27 -20.66 -8.59
C LYS A 248 -5.20 -20.15 -7.61
N ILE A 249 -5.50 -20.09 -6.31
CA ILE A 249 -4.52 -19.69 -5.30
C ILE A 249 -3.45 -20.78 -5.18
N PHE A 250 -2.18 -20.36 -5.27
CA PHE A 250 -1.05 -21.25 -5.09
C PHE A 250 -0.78 -21.46 -3.61
N MET A 251 -1.25 -22.58 -3.08
CA MET A 251 -0.98 -23.03 -1.72
C MET A 251 0.46 -23.58 -1.65
N VAL A 252 1.35 -22.89 -0.94
CA VAL A 252 2.78 -23.22 -0.86
C VAL A 252 3.30 -23.05 0.57
N SER A 253 4.55 -23.46 0.84
CA SER A 253 5.23 -23.08 2.09
C SER A 253 5.82 -21.67 1.97
N LYS A 254 6.16 -21.05 3.12
CA LYS A 254 6.85 -19.75 3.16
C LYS A 254 8.16 -19.81 2.38
N GLU A 255 8.95 -20.87 2.59
CA GLU A 255 10.26 -21.08 1.98
C GLU A 255 10.12 -21.21 0.46
N LYS A 256 9.11 -21.96 0.00
CA LYS A 256 8.84 -22.09 -1.43
C LYS A 256 8.43 -20.76 -2.04
N PHE A 257 7.55 -20.00 -1.39
CA PHE A 257 7.19 -18.66 -1.84
C PHE A 257 8.41 -17.73 -1.94
N ARG A 258 9.27 -17.72 -0.91
CA ARG A 258 10.52 -16.95 -0.92
C ARG A 258 11.44 -17.35 -2.07
N SER A 259 11.58 -18.65 -2.34
CA SER A 259 12.37 -19.12 -3.48
C SER A 259 11.86 -18.57 -4.82
N VAL A 260 10.53 -18.49 -5.00
CA VAL A 260 9.91 -17.92 -6.21
C VAL A 260 10.21 -16.43 -6.33
N GLN A 261 10.12 -15.67 -5.23
CA GLN A 261 10.46 -14.25 -5.23
C GLN A 261 11.92 -14.04 -5.60
N LEU A 262 12.84 -14.75 -4.94
CA LEU A 262 14.28 -14.64 -5.20
C LEU A 262 14.62 -14.99 -6.65
N SER A 263 14.11 -16.11 -7.17
CA SER A 263 14.31 -16.49 -8.59
C SER A 263 13.83 -15.40 -9.55
N TYR A 264 12.72 -14.73 -9.25
CA TYR A 264 12.22 -13.63 -10.07
C TYR A 264 13.12 -12.39 -10.01
N PHE A 265 13.59 -11.99 -8.84
CA PHE A 265 14.47 -10.82 -8.73
C PHE A 265 15.84 -11.08 -9.35
N GLU A 266 16.36 -12.30 -9.25
CA GLU A 266 17.64 -12.70 -9.85
C GLU A 266 17.57 -12.89 -11.37
N ASN A 267 16.47 -13.45 -11.88
CA ASN A 267 16.28 -13.67 -13.31
C ASN A 267 14.84 -13.38 -13.73
N PRO A 268 14.44 -12.10 -13.79
CA PRO A 268 13.09 -11.75 -14.21
C PRO A 268 12.83 -12.16 -15.66
N GLY A 269 13.87 -12.20 -16.52
CA GLY A 269 13.76 -12.57 -17.93
C GLY A 269 13.15 -13.95 -18.15
N PHE A 270 13.51 -14.92 -17.30
CA PHE A 270 12.93 -16.27 -17.28
C PHE A 270 11.39 -16.27 -17.19
N PHE A 271 10.81 -15.27 -16.53
CA PHE A 271 9.37 -15.17 -16.29
C PHE A 271 8.61 -14.37 -17.36
N HIS A 272 9.27 -13.84 -18.39
CA HIS A 272 8.65 -12.98 -19.40
C HIS A 272 8.35 -13.67 -20.74
N GLY A 273 8.52 -15.00 -20.82
CA GLY A 273 8.31 -15.78 -22.05
C GLY A 273 9.32 -15.42 -23.15
N GLN A 274 9.19 -16.09 -24.30
CA GLN A 274 10.01 -15.80 -25.47
C GLN A 274 9.52 -14.52 -26.15
N ALA A 275 10.46 -13.66 -26.55
CA ALA A 275 10.17 -12.50 -27.39
C ALA A 275 10.66 -12.82 -28.81
N PHE A 276 9.89 -12.42 -29.82
CA PHE A 276 10.28 -12.60 -31.22
C PHE A 276 10.37 -11.24 -31.92
N SER A 277 11.32 -11.10 -32.81
CA SER A 277 11.40 -9.96 -33.74
C SER A 277 10.29 -10.01 -34.78
N ALA A 278 10.11 -8.94 -35.56
CA ALA A 278 9.08 -8.88 -36.61
C ALA A 278 9.29 -9.95 -37.71
N ASP A 279 10.52 -10.42 -37.89
CA ASP A 279 10.93 -11.51 -38.78
C ASP A 279 10.92 -12.90 -38.10
N GLY A 280 10.44 -13.00 -36.85
CA GLY A 280 10.22 -14.27 -36.15
C GLY A 280 11.46 -14.87 -35.48
N GLN A 281 12.56 -14.13 -35.36
CA GLN A 281 13.74 -14.59 -34.62
C GLN A 281 13.55 -14.39 -33.12
N GLU A 282 13.95 -15.39 -32.32
CA GLU A 282 13.88 -15.29 -30.86
C GLU A 282 14.88 -14.25 -30.35
N LEU A 283 14.36 -13.21 -29.70
CA LEU A 283 15.13 -12.17 -29.03
C LEU A 283 15.59 -12.70 -27.67
N GLN A 284 16.89 -12.96 -27.53
CA GLN A 284 17.53 -13.26 -26.26
C GLN A 284 17.38 -12.06 -25.29
N LYS A 285 16.42 -12.14 -24.37
CA LYS A 285 16.27 -11.13 -23.30
C LYS A 285 17.31 -11.38 -22.22
N THR A 286 18.43 -10.65 -22.27
CA THR A 286 19.25 -10.46 -21.07
C THR A 286 18.50 -9.48 -20.16
N SER A 287 18.03 -9.98 -19.01
CA SER A 287 17.41 -9.10 -18.02
C SER A 287 18.37 -8.86 -16.88
N LYS A 288 18.57 -7.59 -16.54
CA LYS A 288 19.29 -7.22 -15.32
C LYS A 288 18.54 -7.73 -14.09
N LYS A 289 19.29 -8.09 -13.05
CA LYS A 289 18.74 -8.37 -11.72
C LYS A 289 17.94 -7.15 -11.26
N LEU A 290 16.78 -7.40 -10.66
CA LEU A 290 15.98 -6.36 -10.06
C LEU A 290 16.46 -6.11 -8.63
N PRO A 291 16.41 -4.85 -8.14
CA PRO A 291 16.62 -4.59 -6.74
C PRO A 291 15.55 -5.32 -5.91
N TYR A 292 15.93 -5.83 -4.75
CA TYR A 292 15.01 -6.49 -3.84
C TYR A 292 15.31 -6.07 -2.39
N ASN A 293 14.30 -5.49 -1.76
CA ASN A 293 14.30 -5.12 -0.35
C ASN A 293 13.06 -5.74 0.30
N LEU A 294 13.23 -6.86 0.99
CA LEU A 294 12.13 -7.55 1.65
C LEU A 294 11.96 -7.05 3.08
N ILE A 295 10.72 -6.92 3.54
CA ILE A 295 10.40 -6.60 4.94
C ILE A 295 10.97 -7.66 5.91
N GLU A 296 11.10 -8.91 5.46
CA GLU A 296 11.81 -9.99 6.15
C GLU A 296 12.99 -10.41 5.27
N LEU A 297 14.22 -10.28 5.78
CA LEU A 297 15.44 -10.59 5.03
C LEU A 297 15.83 -12.07 5.09
N GLU A 298 15.27 -12.82 6.04
CA GLU A 298 15.60 -14.23 6.33
C GLU A 298 14.34 -15.07 6.59
#